data_AF-A0A7J4F9L7-F1
#
_entry.id   AF-A0A7J4F9L7-F1
#
_cell.length_a   1.000
_cell.length_b   1.000
_cell.length_c   1.000
_cell.angle_alpha   90.00
_cell.angle_beta   90.00
_cell.angle_gamma   90.00
#
_symmetry.space_group_name_H-M   'P 1'
#
loop_
_entity.id
_entity.type
_entity.pdbx_description
1 polymer ?
#
loop_
_entity_poly.entity_id
_entity_poly.type
_entity_poly.pdbx_seq_one_letter_code
_entity_poly.pdbx_strand_id
1 'polypeptide(L)' 'MEIEDDKIKDIKITGDFFMYPEEALTLLESALTGAEADEGVVREKVNEFYAKTGVQTPMIAPGDFVKAISKALSGSA' A
#
# COMPACT_ATOMS: atom_id res chain seq x y z
N MET A 1 -5.32 -8.17 5.55
CA MET A 1 -6.03 -6.92 5.23
C MET A 1 -7.45 -7.06 5.73
N GLU A 2 -7.95 -6.06 6.44
CA GLU A 2 -9.32 -5.97 6.93
C GLU A 2 -9.97 -4.72 6.33
N ILE A 3 -11.19 -4.86 5.83
CA ILE A 3 -11.98 -3.78 5.22
C ILE A 3 -13.25 -3.62 6.05
N GLU A 4 -13.57 -2.39 6.42
CA GLU A 4 -14.77 -2.03 7.18
C GLU A 4 -15.32 -0.72 6.61
N ASP A 5 -16.63 -0.66 6.33
CA ASP A 5 -17.29 0.52 5.75
C ASP A 5 -16.60 1.07 4.49
N ASP A 6 -16.25 0.20 3.56
CA ASP A 6 -15.55 0.54 2.30
C ASP A 6 -14.16 1.17 2.52
N LYS A 7 -13.57 0.98 3.71
CA LYS A 7 -12.26 1.52 4.06
C LYS A 7 -11.31 0.45 4.55
N ILE A 8 -10.03 0.67 4.31
CA ILE A 8 -8.95 -0.17 4.79
C ILE A 8 -8.82 0.04 6.30
N LYS A 9 -9.28 -0.91 7.11
CA LYS A 9 -9.18 -0.83 8.57
C LYS A 9 -7.80 -1.26 9.07
N ASP A 10 -7.24 -2.29 8.45
CA ASP A 10 -5.90 -2.77 8.72
C ASP A 10 -5.30 -3.37 7.45
N ILE A 11 -4.04 -3.06 7.18
CA ILE A 11 -3.29 -3.65 6.07
C ILE A 11 -1.91 -4.08 6.55
N LYS A 12 -1.55 -5.31 6.19
CA LYS A 12 -0.22 -5.84 6.43
C LYS A 12 0.41 -6.24 5.10
N ILE A 13 1.53 -5.62 4.76
CA ILE A 13 2.26 -5.87 3.52
C ILE A 13 3.43 -6.79 3.85
N THR A 14 3.35 -8.03 3.39
CA THR A 14 4.43 -9.02 3.53
C THR A 14 4.83 -9.56 2.17
N GLY A 15 6.11 -9.89 2.02
CA GLY A 15 6.65 -10.41 0.78
C GLY A 15 8.17 -10.40 0.80
N ASP A 16 8.76 -10.96 -0.26
CA ASP A 16 10.19 -10.93 -0.48
C ASP A 16 10.54 -9.65 -1.25
N PHE A 17 10.75 -8.56 -0.50
CA PHE A 17 11.14 -7.28 -1.06
C PHE A 17 12.06 -6.53 -0.11
N PHE A 18 12.83 -5.62 -0.68
CA PHE A 18 13.62 -4.68 0.09
C PHE A 18 12.99 -3.30 -0.01
N MET A 19 12.94 -2.60 1.12
CA MET A 19 12.45 -1.23 1.22
C MET A 19 13.40 -0.46 2.12
N TYR A 20 13.87 0.69 1.63
CA TYR A 20 14.81 1.54 2.34
C TYR A 20 14.27 2.97 2.47
N PRO A 21 14.17 3.52 3.70
CA PRO A 21 14.46 2.87 4.99
C PRO A 21 13.43 1.78 5.37
N GLU A 22 13.77 0.84 6.25
CA GLU A 22 12.89 -0.28 6.65
C GLU A 22 11.57 0.21 7.29
N GLU A 23 11.63 1.33 8.02
CA GLU A 23 10.45 1.97 8.65
C GLU A 23 9.42 2.46 7.62
N ALA A 24 9.83 2.66 6.37
CA ALA A 24 8.92 3.10 5.31
C ALA A 24 7.81 2.09 5.05
N LEU A 25 8.02 0.80 5.34
CA LEU A 25 6.97 -0.20 5.18
C LEU A 25 5.81 0.08 6.13
N THR A 26 6.11 0.27 7.41
CA THR A 26 5.12 0.58 8.45
C THR A 26 4.40 1.91 8.17
N LEU A 27 5.14 2.90 7.62
CA LEU A 27 4.55 4.18 7.23
C LEU A 27 3.63 4.05 6.02
N LEU A 28 3.98 3.20 5.04
CA LEU A 28 3.13 2.91 3.89
C LEU A 28 1.83 2.21 4.34
N GLU A 29 1.93 1.23 5.22
CA GLU A 29 0.78 0.55 5.82
C GLU A 29 -0.13 1.57 6.53
N SER A 30 0.43 2.42 7.40
CA SER A 30 -0.34 3.48 8.07
C SER A 30 -0.94 4.51 7.11
N ALA A 31 -0.28 4.82 6.00
CA ALA A 31 -0.80 5.77 5.00
C ALA A 31 -2.01 5.22 4.23
N LEU A 32 -2.11 3.89 4.12
CA LEU A 32 -3.21 3.18 3.48
C LEU A 32 -4.34 2.88 4.47
N THR A 33 -4.04 2.69 5.76
CA THR A 33 -5.06 2.56 6.80
C THR A 33 -5.95 3.80 6.86
N GLY A 34 -7.27 3.59 6.79
CA GLY A 34 -8.31 4.62 6.72
C GLY A 34 -8.59 5.14 5.30
N ALA A 35 -7.83 4.72 4.29
CA ALA A 35 -8.13 5.03 2.90
C ALA A 35 -9.33 4.22 2.39
N GLU A 36 -10.01 4.75 1.39
CA GLU A 36 -11.08 4.05 0.69
C GLU A 36 -10.53 2.79 0.01
N ALA A 37 -11.31 1.72 0.04
CA ALA A 37 -10.99 0.41 -0.53
C ALA A 37 -11.09 0.42 -2.08
N ASP A 38 -10.58 1.48 -2.70
CA ASP A 38 -10.64 1.77 -4.12
C ASP A 38 -9.25 1.81 -4.75
N GLU A 39 -9.11 1.25 -5.96
CA GLU A 39 -7.83 1.19 -6.67
C GLU A 39 -7.25 2.59 -6.97
N GLY A 40 -8.11 3.56 -7.31
CA GLY A 40 -7.71 4.93 -7.58
C GLY A 40 -7.15 5.60 -6.34
N VAL A 41 -7.83 5.46 -5.21
CA VAL A 41 -7.39 6.00 -3.90
C VAL A 41 -6.09 5.35 -3.44
N VAL A 42 -5.99 4.01 -3.52
CA VAL A 42 -4.76 3.29 -3.18
C VAL A 42 -3.60 3.75 -4.07
N ARG A 43 -3.83 3.89 -5.38
CA ARG A 43 -2.81 4.37 -6.31
C ARG A 43 -2.32 5.76 -5.95
N GLU A 44 -3.22 6.68 -5.62
CA GLU A 44 -2.86 8.04 -5.21
C GLU A 44 -2.00 8.00 -3.94
N LYS A 45 -2.45 7.29 -2.90
CA LYS A 45 -1.73 7.15 -1.63
C LYS A 45 -0.33 6.56 -1.78
N VAL A 46 -0.18 5.50 -2.57
CA VAL A 46 1.13 4.89 -2.83
C VAL A 46 2.04 5.87 -3.57
N ASN A 47 1.56 6.56 -4.62
CA ASN A 47 2.40 7.51 -5.34
C ASN A 47 2.79 8.72 -4.48
N GLU A 48 1.85 9.27 -3.70
CA GLU A 48 2.14 10.33 -2.73
C GLU A 48 3.18 9.89 -1.70
N PHE A 49 3.06 8.66 -1.19
CA PHE A 49 3.99 8.11 -0.21
C PHE A 49 5.42 8.09 -0.76
N TYR A 50 5.62 7.56 -1.98
CA TYR A 50 6.93 7.53 -2.62
C TYR A 50 7.46 8.93 -2.92
N ALA A 51 6.60 9.84 -3.37
CA ALA A 51 7.00 11.23 -3.67
C ALA A 51 7.39 12.01 -2.40
N LYS A 52 6.71 11.79 -1.27
CA LYS A 52 6.96 12.49 0.00
C LYS A 52 8.17 11.93 0.75
N THR A 53 8.32 10.60 0.78
CA THR A 53 9.35 9.95 1.59
C THR A 53 10.66 9.74 0.84
N GLY A 54 10.62 9.67 -0.49
CA GLY A 54 11.80 9.29 -1.29
C GLY A 54 12.23 7.83 -1.05
N VAL A 55 11.32 6.99 -0.56
CA VAL A 55 11.59 5.56 -0.30
C VAL A 55 12.11 4.87 -1.56
N GLN A 56 13.05 3.95 -1.37
CA GLN A 56 13.60 3.15 -2.45
C GLN A 56 13.26 1.67 -2.26
N THR A 57 12.67 1.10 -3.31
CA THR A 57 12.37 -0.34 -3.40
C THR A 57 13.10 -0.92 -4.61
N PRO A 58 14.30 -1.52 -4.44
CA PRO A 58 14.97 -2.16 -5.56
C PRO A 58 14.12 -3.29 -6.11
N MET A 59 14.15 -3.47 -7.43
CA MET A 59 13.40 -4.51 -8.18
C MET A 59 11.87 -4.39 -8.16
N ILE A 60 11.28 -3.47 -7.39
CA ILE A 60 9.83 -3.30 -7.27
C ILE A 60 9.43 -1.87 -7.58
N ALA A 61 8.46 -1.69 -8.47
CA ALA A 61 7.89 -0.40 -8.75
C ALA A 61 6.72 -0.09 -7.78
N PRO A 62 6.42 1.18 -7.49
CA PRO A 62 5.24 1.56 -6.71
C PRO A 62 3.94 0.99 -7.30
N GLY A 63 3.87 0.83 -8.63
CA GLY A 63 2.73 0.22 -9.30
C GLY A 63 2.50 -1.27 -8.98
N ASP A 64 3.54 -2.01 -8.58
CA ASP A 64 3.40 -3.40 -8.15
C ASP A 64 2.70 -3.50 -6.80
N PHE A 65 2.99 -2.57 -5.87
CA PHE A 65 2.24 -2.47 -4.61
C PHE A 65 0.77 -2.17 -4.87
N VAL A 66 0.47 -1.19 -5.74
CA VAL A 66 -0.92 -0.84 -6.10
C VAL A 66 -1.66 -2.06 -6.65
N LYS A 67 -1.04 -2.81 -7.57
CA LYS A 67 -1.64 -4.03 -8.13
C LYS A 67 -1.86 -5.10 -7.06
N ALA A 68 -0.89 -5.32 -6.17
CA ALA A 68 -1.00 -6.32 -5.11
C ALA A 68 -2.14 -5.98 -4.15
N ILE A 69 -2.25 -4.71 -3.75
CA ILE A 69 -3.30 -4.22 -2.85
C ILE A 69 -4.66 -4.27 -3.55
N SER A 70 -4.77 -3.78 -4.79
CA SER A 70 -6.01 -3.83 -5.59
C SER A 70 -6.50 -5.26 -5.80
N LYS A 71 -5.59 -6.21 -6.03
CA LYS A 71 -5.93 -7.62 -6.15
C LYS A 71 -6.43 -8.21 -4.82
N ALA A 72 -5.87 -7.78 -3.69
CA ALA A 72 -6.36 -8.17 -2.37
C ALA A 72 -7.75 -7.58 -2.09
N LEU A 73 -8.00 -6.33 -2.48
CA LEU A 73 -9.31 -5.67 -2.39
C LEU A 73 -10.39 -6.44 -3.15
N SER A 74 -10.12 -6.78 -4.42
CA SER A 74 -11.08 -7.53 -5.25
C SER A 74 -11.21 -9.00 -4.86
N GLY A 75 -10.25 -9.57 -4.13
CA GLY A 75 -10.25 -10.98 -3.70
C GLY A 75 -10.93 -11.22 -2.35
N SER A 76 -11.34 -10.16 -1.64
CA SER A 76 -12.07 -10.23 -0.37
C SER A 76 -13.59 -10.06 -0.53
N ALA A 77 -14.11 -10.11 -1.77
CA ALA A 77 -15.53 -10.08 -2.11
C ALA A 77 -16.15 -11.49 -2.21
#